data_AF-A0A3L7TYF0-F1
#
_entry.id   AF-A0A3L7TYF0-F1
#
_cell.length_a   1.000
_cell.length_b   1.000
_cell.length_c   1.000
_cell.angle_alpha   90.00
_cell.angle_beta   90.00
_cell.angle_gamma   90.00
#
_symmetry.space_group_name_H-M   'P 1'
#
loop_
_entity.id
_entity.type
_entity.pdbx_description
1 polymer ?
#
loop_
_entity_poly.entity_id
_entity_poly.type
_entity_poly.pdbx_seq_one_letter_code
_entity_poly.pdbx_strand_id
1 'polypeptide(L)'
;MGSDTTFIPAFEGNWQYQSFLLLPSDEQLAAAPGTNVIAKKWAMGKLLLADGTEMEAAGQLKFAPGIELKVHLRFTPGDAGKPAEFKGTGTGETGPTKGAVYELSGWAFPDATGKLAGCCGSVRAARGSDAYPDTDLGGMPTGTIGSFSITK
;
A
#
# COMPACT_ATOMS: atom_id res chain seq x y z
N MET A 1 -28.90 4.90 21.24
CA MET A 1 -27.65 4.20 21.60
C MET A 1 -27.18 3.47 20.36
N GLY A 2 -26.41 4.13 19.49
CA GLY A 2 -25.74 3.42 18.41
C GLY A 2 -24.60 2.64 19.04
N SER A 3 -24.51 1.34 18.80
CA SER A 3 -23.30 0.60 19.16
C SER A 3 -22.13 1.28 18.45
N ASP A 4 -21.11 1.68 19.20
CA ASP A 4 -19.80 2.05 18.65
C ASP A 4 -19.22 0.77 18.02
N THR A 5 -19.64 0.48 16.80
CA THR A 5 -19.18 -0.70 16.06
C THR A 5 -17.79 -0.37 15.54
N THR A 6 -16.78 -0.72 16.32
CA THR A 6 -15.38 -0.63 15.92
C THR A 6 -15.17 -1.38 14.61
N PHE A 7 -14.60 -0.71 13.62
CA PHE A 7 -14.23 -1.32 12.34
C PHE A 7 -12.74 -1.68 12.36
N ILE A 8 -12.48 -2.99 12.23
CA ILE A 8 -11.13 -3.54 12.10
C ILE A 8 -11.02 -4.22 10.73
N PRO A 9 -10.09 -3.80 9.86
CA PRO A 9 -9.91 -4.39 8.55
C PRO A 9 -9.54 -5.87 8.61
N ALA A 10 -10.41 -6.73 8.11
CA ALA A 10 -10.13 -8.15 7.88
C ALA A 10 -9.87 -8.39 6.38
N PHE A 11 -8.63 -8.75 6.04
CA PHE A 11 -8.21 -9.05 4.66
C PHE A 11 -8.49 -10.53 4.32
N GLU A 12 -9.76 -10.90 4.29
CA GLU A 12 -10.17 -12.24 3.86
C GLU A 12 -10.12 -12.34 2.32
N GLY A 13 -9.49 -13.42 1.81
CA GLY A 13 -9.48 -13.75 0.38
C GLY A 13 -8.31 -13.17 -0.42
N ASN A 14 -8.49 -13.08 -1.74
CA ASN A 14 -7.47 -12.56 -2.66
C ASN A 14 -7.72 -11.07 -2.90
N TRP A 15 -6.68 -10.25 -2.72
CA TRP A 15 -6.76 -8.82 -2.94
C TRP A 15 -5.83 -8.39 -4.08
N GLN A 16 -6.34 -7.58 -5.00
CA GLN A 16 -5.56 -6.98 -6.06
C GLN A 16 -4.91 -5.70 -5.54
N TYR A 17 -3.60 -5.61 -5.69
CA TYR A 17 -2.82 -4.42 -5.40
C TYR A 17 -2.41 -3.76 -6.70
N GLN A 18 -2.53 -2.44 -6.74
CA GLN A 18 -1.98 -1.63 -7.82
C GLN A 18 -1.39 -0.34 -7.26
N SER A 19 -0.20 0.03 -7.72
CA SER A 19 0.43 1.31 -7.39
C SER A 19 0.81 2.11 -8.62
N PHE A 20 0.84 3.42 -8.42
CA PHE A 20 1.17 4.41 -9.42
C PHE A 20 2.20 5.37 -8.87
N LEU A 21 3.16 5.70 -9.71
CA LEU A 21 4.12 6.75 -9.47
C LEU A 21 3.51 8.08 -9.91
N LEU A 22 3.51 9.06 -9.02
CA LEU A 22 3.04 10.42 -9.30
C LEU A 22 4.23 11.25 -9.75
N LEU A 23 4.20 11.72 -11.01
CA LEU A 23 5.27 12.52 -11.62
C LEU A 23 4.73 13.88 -12.06
N PRO A 24 4.35 14.77 -11.13
CA PRO A 24 3.92 16.11 -11.51
C PRO A 24 5.12 16.90 -12.08
N SER A 25 4.91 17.59 -13.19
CA SER A 25 5.83 18.64 -13.65
C SER A 25 5.78 19.85 -12.71
N ASP A 26 6.78 20.74 -12.79
CA ASP A 26 6.76 22.01 -12.04
C ASP A 26 5.50 22.82 -12.33
N GLU A 27 5.04 22.80 -13.58
CA GLU A 27 3.77 23.42 -14.00
C GLU A 27 2.57 22.78 -13.30
N GLN A 28 2.53 21.45 -13.17
CA GLN A 28 1.45 20.73 -12.47
C GLN A 28 1.50 20.94 -10.96
N LEU A 29 2.68 21.12 -10.37
CA LEU A 29 2.84 21.48 -8.95
C LEU A 29 2.38 22.90 -8.66
N ALA A 30 2.62 23.84 -9.58
CA ALA A 30 2.21 25.24 -9.46
C ALA A 30 0.74 25.47 -9.84
N ALA A 31 0.10 24.51 -10.51
CA ALA A 31 -1.28 24.63 -10.95
C ALA A 31 -2.28 24.55 -9.79
N ALA A 32 -3.49 25.04 -10.03
CA ALA A 32 -4.56 25.03 -9.03
C ALA A 32 -4.95 23.58 -8.64
N PRO A 33 -5.45 23.37 -7.41
CA PRO A 33 -6.01 22.08 -7.00
C PRO A 33 -7.05 21.56 -8.00
N GLY A 34 -7.02 20.27 -8.27
CA GLY A 34 -7.87 19.62 -9.28
C GLY A 34 -7.24 19.56 -10.68
N THR A 35 -6.05 20.12 -10.89
CA THR A 35 -5.29 19.90 -12.12
C THR A 35 -4.83 18.44 -12.22
N ASN A 36 -4.96 17.86 -13.41
CA ASN A 36 -4.54 16.49 -13.66
C ASN A 36 -3.02 16.35 -13.54
N VAL A 37 -2.57 15.35 -12.78
CA VAL A 37 -1.17 14.95 -12.65
C VAL A 37 -0.92 13.68 -13.44
N ILE A 38 0.24 13.57 -14.08
CA ILE A 38 0.62 12.34 -14.78
C ILE A 38 0.94 11.26 -13.73
N ALA A 39 0.20 10.16 -13.81
CA ALA A 39 0.44 8.96 -13.01
C ALA A 39 0.94 7.83 -13.93
N LYS A 40 2.08 7.23 -13.60
CA LYS A 40 2.64 6.08 -14.30
C LYS A 40 2.40 4.82 -13.46
N LYS A 41 1.91 3.73 -14.07
CA LYS A 41 1.81 2.44 -13.37
C LYS A 41 3.19 2.04 -12.84
N TRP A 42 3.27 1.79 -11.53
CA TRP A 42 4.51 1.41 -10.88
C TRP A 42 4.57 -0.10 -10.67
N ALA A 43 3.56 -0.66 -10.00
CA ALA A 43 3.47 -2.10 -9.78
C ALA A 43 2.03 -2.59 -9.75
N MET A 44 1.82 -3.88 -10.01
CA MET A 44 0.53 -4.55 -9.86
C MET A 44 0.77 -5.99 -9.43
N GLY A 45 -0.01 -6.45 -8.46
CA GLY A 45 0.18 -7.76 -7.86
C GLY A 45 -1.00 -8.20 -7.01
N LYS A 46 -0.78 -9.27 -6.24
CA LYS A 46 -1.74 -9.80 -5.28
C LYS A 46 -1.22 -9.58 -3.86
N LEU A 47 -2.06 -8.99 -3.01
CA LEU A 47 -1.81 -8.93 -1.59
C LEU A 47 -2.46 -10.14 -0.92
N LEU A 48 -1.64 -10.89 -0.19
CA LEU A 48 -2.03 -12.08 0.56
C LEU A 48 -1.61 -11.85 2.01
N LEU A 49 -2.55 -11.54 2.89
CA LEU A 49 -2.28 -11.43 4.32
C LEU A 49 -2.67 -12.74 5.00
N ALA A 50 -1.81 -13.21 5.90
CA ALA A 50 -2.16 -14.28 6.82
C ALA A 50 -3.05 -13.71 7.94
N ASP A 51 -3.74 -14.59 8.66
CA ASP A 51 -4.52 -14.21 9.83
C ASP A 51 -3.62 -13.44 10.82
N GLY A 52 -3.98 -12.17 11.01
CA GLY A 52 -3.31 -11.25 11.90
C GLY A 52 -3.91 -11.27 13.30
N THR A 53 -3.36 -10.44 14.19
CA THR A 53 -4.12 -10.03 15.37
C THR A 53 -5.14 -8.96 14.95
N GLU A 54 -6.01 -8.54 15.87
CA GLU A 54 -6.97 -7.46 15.60
C GLU A 54 -6.31 -6.15 15.13
N MET A 55 -5.01 -5.94 15.37
CA MET A 55 -4.34 -4.67 15.10
C MET A 55 -3.16 -4.78 14.14
N GLU A 56 -2.79 -5.98 13.74
CA GLU A 56 -1.60 -6.22 12.92
C GLU A 56 -1.84 -7.37 11.95
N ALA A 57 -1.37 -7.24 10.72
CA ALA A 57 -1.40 -8.30 9.72
C ALA A 57 -0.05 -8.45 9.03
N ALA A 58 0.35 -9.69 8.79
CA ALA A 58 1.59 -10.01 8.08
C ALA A 58 1.27 -10.88 6.86
N GLY A 59 2.06 -10.77 5.80
CA GLY A 59 1.79 -11.50 4.57
C GLY A 59 2.77 -11.22 3.46
N GLN A 60 2.30 -11.33 2.23
CA GLN A 60 3.09 -11.19 1.02
C GLN A 60 2.35 -10.36 -0.02
N LEU A 61 3.10 -9.51 -0.71
CA LEU A 61 2.68 -8.83 -1.91
C LEU A 61 3.43 -9.43 -3.10
N LYS A 62 2.70 -10.10 -3.99
CA LYS A 62 3.26 -10.87 -5.11
C LYS A 62 2.99 -10.19 -6.44
N PHE A 63 4.04 -9.81 -7.15
CA PHE A 63 3.91 -9.12 -8.45
C PHE A 63 4.07 -10.10 -9.61
N ALA A 64 5.03 -11.01 -9.51
CA ALA A 64 5.33 -12.05 -10.48
C ALA A 64 6.10 -13.19 -9.77
N PRO A 65 6.27 -14.37 -10.38
CA PRO A 65 7.11 -15.42 -9.80
C PRO A 65 8.52 -14.91 -9.43
N GLY A 66 8.90 -15.02 -8.17
CA GLY A 66 10.19 -14.54 -7.65
C GLY A 66 10.30 -13.03 -7.44
N ILE A 67 9.23 -12.26 -7.64
CA ILE A 67 9.14 -10.83 -7.34
C ILE A 67 8.06 -10.61 -6.30
N GLU A 68 8.47 -10.64 -5.03
CA GLU A 68 7.57 -10.63 -3.88
C GLU A 68 8.14 -9.74 -2.77
N LEU A 69 7.25 -9.10 -2.00
CA LEU A 69 7.62 -8.41 -0.76
C LEU A 69 6.89 -9.08 0.40
N LYS A 70 7.60 -9.29 1.50
CA LYS A 70 6.96 -9.58 2.79
C LYS A 70 6.35 -8.29 3.32
N VAL A 71 5.09 -8.35 3.71
CA VAL A 71 4.34 -7.18 4.16
C VAL A 71 4.03 -7.32 5.64
N HIS A 72 4.18 -6.23 6.38
CA HIS A 72 3.69 -6.11 7.75
C HIS A 72 2.88 -4.81 7.89
N LEU A 73 1.62 -4.92 8.27
CA LEU A 73 0.70 -3.81 8.45
C LEU A 73 0.28 -3.72 9.92
N ARG A 74 0.14 -2.49 10.42
CA ARG A 74 -0.44 -2.15 11.70
C ARG A 74 -1.61 -1.21 11.49
N PHE A 75 -2.75 -1.53 12.08
CA PHE A 75 -4.01 -0.83 11.92
C PHE A 75 -4.30 0.05 13.14
N THR A 76 -5.00 1.15 12.89
CA THR A 76 -5.73 1.92 13.88
C THR A 76 -7.22 1.77 13.53
N PRO A 77 -8.04 1.16 14.41
CA PRO A 77 -9.43 0.89 14.13
C PRO A 77 -10.20 2.14 13.74
N GLY A 78 -11.11 1.95 12.79
CA GLY A 78 -12.10 2.95 12.41
C GLY A 78 -13.41 2.75 13.16
N ASP A 79 -14.42 3.49 12.73
CA ASP A 79 -15.80 3.37 13.21
C ASP A 79 -16.77 3.54 12.02
N ALA A 80 -18.07 3.52 12.28
CA ALA A 80 -19.10 3.63 11.24
C ALA A 80 -19.01 4.90 10.38
N GLY A 81 -18.31 5.94 10.84
CA GLY A 81 -18.08 7.18 10.09
C GLY A 81 -16.62 7.42 9.71
N LYS A 82 -15.69 6.55 10.12
CA LYS A 82 -14.25 6.77 9.94
C LYS A 82 -13.55 5.53 9.40
N PRO A 83 -12.78 5.66 8.31
CA PRO A 83 -11.95 4.55 7.84
C PRO A 83 -10.91 4.18 8.89
N ALA A 84 -10.50 2.91 8.89
CA ALA A 84 -9.37 2.47 9.69
C ALA A 84 -8.07 2.94 9.02
N GLU A 85 -7.16 3.50 9.79
CA GLU A 85 -5.84 3.90 9.28
C GLU A 85 -4.90 2.70 9.34
N PHE A 86 -3.89 2.66 8.47
CA PHE A 86 -2.80 1.71 8.61
C PHE A 86 -1.47 2.30 8.22
N LYS A 87 -0.43 1.72 8.82
CA LYS A 87 0.97 1.90 8.45
C LYS A 87 1.61 0.54 8.28
N GLY A 88 2.58 0.43 7.41
CA GLY A 88 3.24 -0.83 7.20
C GLY A 88 4.53 -0.74 6.42
N THR A 89 5.14 -1.89 6.25
CA THR A 89 6.37 -2.06 5.49
C THR A 89 6.22 -3.19 4.49
N GLY A 90 6.87 -3.04 3.34
CA GLY A 90 7.10 -4.11 2.37
C GLY A 90 8.60 -4.34 2.23
N THR A 91 9.08 -5.55 2.51
CA THR A 91 10.50 -5.89 2.47
C THR A 91 10.77 -7.05 1.51
N GLY A 92 11.70 -6.88 0.60
CA GLY A 92 12.16 -7.96 -0.28
C GLY A 92 13.23 -8.79 0.41
N GLU A 93 12.96 -10.08 0.62
CA GLU A 93 13.91 -10.99 1.29
C GLU A 93 14.73 -11.83 0.30
N THR A 94 14.24 -11.97 -0.95
CA THR A 94 14.83 -12.86 -1.96
C THR A 94 14.76 -12.28 -3.37
N GLY A 95 15.51 -12.90 -4.28
CA GLY A 95 15.47 -12.59 -5.71
C GLY A 95 15.84 -11.14 -6.02
N PRO A 96 15.28 -10.57 -7.11
CA PRO A 96 15.55 -9.19 -7.52
C PRO A 96 15.14 -8.13 -6.48
N THR A 97 14.25 -8.50 -5.56
CA THR A 97 13.74 -7.61 -4.52
C THR A 97 14.60 -7.59 -3.26
N LYS A 98 15.54 -8.53 -3.12
CA LYS A 98 16.32 -8.71 -1.89
C LYS A 98 16.92 -7.39 -1.40
N GLY A 99 16.61 -7.02 -0.17
CA GLY A 99 17.07 -5.79 0.48
C GLY A 99 16.16 -4.57 0.27
N ALA A 100 15.23 -4.60 -0.68
CA ALA A 100 14.33 -3.47 -0.91
C ALA A 100 13.38 -3.25 0.28
N VAL A 101 13.16 -1.99 0.63
CA VAL A 101 12.29 -1.58 1.74
C VAL A 101 11.34 -0.49 1.26
N TYR A 102 10.05 -0.73 1.47
CA TYR A 102 8.97 0.19 1.14
C TYR A 102 8.17 0.53 2.38
N GLU A 103 7.82 1.80 2.53
CA GLU A 103 6.89 2.29 3.55
C GLU A 103 5.50 2.38 2.94
N LEU A 104 4.49 1.91 3.68
CA LEU A 104 3.08 1.93 3.30
C LEU A 104 2.30 2.72 4.34
N SER A 105 1.39 3.57 3.89
CA SER A 105 0.44 4.26 4.76
C SER A 105 -0.86 4.50 4.03
N GLY A 106 -2.00 4.42 4.71
CA GLY A 106 -3.28 4.63 4.05
C GLY A 106 -4.49 4.37 4.94
N TRP A 107 -5.62 4.21 4.27
CA TRP A 107 -6.93 4.01 4.86
C TRP A 107 -7.60 2.77 4.29
N ALA A 108 -8.29 2.04 5.16
CA ALA A 108 -9.13 0.90 4.85
C ALA A 108 -10.59 1.29 5.09
N PHE A 109 -11.45 0.97 4.12
CA PHE A 109 -12.84 1.43 4.10
C PHE A 109 -13.80 0.25 4.29
N PRO A 110 -14.79 0.37 5.21
CA PRO A 110 -15.84 -0.63 5.33
C PRO A 110 -16.89 -0.50 4.20
N ASP A 111 -17.53 -1.61 3.86
CA ASP A 111 -18.77 -1.63 3.09
C ASP A 111 -19.99 -1.40 4.00
N ALA A 112 -21.19 -1.40 3.42
CA ALA A 112 -22.44 -1.22 4.16
C ALA A 112 -22.72 -2.30 5.23
N THR A 113 -21.99 -3.42 5.21
CA THR A 113 -22.08 -4.51 6.18
C THR A 113 -21.00 -4.44 7.26
N GLY A 114 -20.11 -3.43 7.21
CA GLY A 114 -18.97 -3.29 8.11
C GLY A 114 -17.76 -4.15 7.74
N LYS A 115 -17.77 -4.83 6.58
CA LYS A 115 -16.64 -5.62 6.10
C LYS A 115 -15.69 -4.78 5.26
N LEU A 116 -14.44 -5.18 5.15
CA LEU A 116 -13.48 -4.46 4.31
C LEU A 116 -13.93 -4.45 2.83
N ALA A 117 -14.09 -3.25 2.28
CA ALA A 117 -14.43 -2.99 0.87
C ALA A 117 -13.18 -2.78 0.02
N GLY A 118 -12.19 -2.07 0.56
CA GLY A 118 -10.96 -1.74 -0.13
C GLY A 118 -10.07 -0.80 0.68
N CYS A 119 -8.87 -0.56 0.17
CA CYS A 119 -7.91 0.36 0.77
C CYS A 119 -7.29 1.28 -0.28
N CYS A 120 -6.85 2.45 0.14
CA CYS A 120 -5.97 3.31 -0.66
C CYS A 120 -4.95 4.00 0.23
N GLY A 121 -3.86 4.48 -0.38
CA GLY A 121 -2.80 5.10 0.38
C GLY A 121 -1.60 5.52 -0.45
N SER A 122 -0.50 5.77 0.25
CA SER A 122 0.78 6.15 -0.32
C SER A 122 1.85 5.11 -0.02
N VAL A 123 2.68 4.85 -1.02
CA VAL A 123 3.85 3.99 -0.93
C VAL A 123 5.11 4.82 -1.18
N ARG A 124 6.14 4.60 -0.37
CA ARG A 124 7.44 5.25 -0.54
C ARG A 124 8.55 4.21 -0.62
N ALA A 125 9.46 4.37 -1.57
CA ALA A 125 10.67 3.54 -1.63
C ALA A 125 11.70 4.06 -0.60
N ALA A 126 11.78 3.42 0.57
CA ALA A 126 12.75 3.81 1.60
C ALA A 126 14.17 3.36 1.23
N ARG A 127 14.30 2.19 0.58
CA ARG A 127 15.56 1.64 0.11
C ARG A 127 15.34 0.75 -1.12
N GLY A 128 16.25 0.83 -2.09
CA GLY A 128 16.34 -0.10 -3.22
C GLY A 128 16.81 -1.51 -2.83
N SER A 129 16.92 -2.40 -3.81
CA SER A 129 17.48 -3.74 -3.57
C SER A 129 18.96 -3.67 -3.21
N ASP A 130 19.53 -4.75 -2.67
CA ASP A 130 20.96 -4.83 -2.33
C ASP A 130 21.87 -4.60 -3.55
N ALA A 131 21.40 -4.95 -4.74
CA ALA A 131 22.14 -4.73 -5.99
C ALA A 131 22.13 -3.25 -6.43
N TYR A 132 21.07 -2.51 -6.08
CA TYR A 132 20.88 -1.12 -6.46
C TYR A 132 20.22 -0.34 -5.30
N PRO A 133 20.95 -0.06 -4.21
CA PRO A 133 20.34 0.47 -2.98
C PRO A 133 19.76 1.89 -3.14
N ASP A 134 20.26 2.66 -4.10
CA ASP A 134 19.88 4.05 -4.34
C ASP A 134 18.68 4.20 -5.29
N THR A 135 18.19 3.10 -5.86
CA THR A 135 17.03 3.11 -6.76
C THR A 135 16.02 2.02 -6.42
N ASP A 136 14.74 2.32 -6.55
CA ASP A 136 13.67 1.33 -6.39
C ASP A 136 13.61 0.31 -7.55
N LEU A 137 12.72 -0.67 -7.43
CA LEU A 137 12.55 -1.73 -8.45
C LEU A 137 11.97 -1.22 -9.78
N GLY A 138 11.39 -0.03 -9.80
CA GLY A 138 10.95 0.68 -11.01
C GLY A 138 12.04 1.54 -11.65
N GLY A 139 13.24 1.59 -11.06
CA GLY A 139 14.38 2.37 -11.52
C GLY A 139 14.36 3.84 -11.10
N MET A 140 13.48 4.24 -10.16
CA MET A 140 13.45 5.63 -9.65
C MET A 140 14.36 5.79 -8.44
N PRO A 141 14.84 7.01 -8.13
CA PRO A 141 15.60 7.25 -6.92
C PRO A 141 14.85 6.83 -5.65
N THR A 142 15.56 6.40 -4.62
CA THR A 142 14.95 6.21 -3.29
C THR A 142 14.37 7.52 -2.75
N GLY A 143 13.35 7.39 -1.90
CA GLY A 143 12.53 8.51 -1.43
C GLY A 143 11.33 8.82 -2.33
N THR A 144 11.28 8.24 -3.54
CA THR A 144 10.14 8.35 -4.46
C THR A 144 8.83 7.91 -3.81
N ILE A 145 7.77 8.70 -4.02
CA ILE A 145 6.43 8.49 -3.47
C ILE A 145 5.45 8.18 -4.60
N GLY A 146 4.60 7.19 -4.36
CA GLY A 146 3.47 6.83 -5.22
C GLY A 146 2.18 6.70 -4.42
N SER A 147 1.08 6.49 -5.14
CA SER A 147 -0.20 6.09 -4.57
C SER A 147 -0.47 4.61 -4.84
N PHE A 148 -1.32 3.98 -4.04
CA PHE A 148 -1.80 2.64 -4.32
C PHE A 148 -3.28 2.48 -3.96
N SER A 149 -3.88 1.45 -4.55
CA SER A 149 -5.22 0.96 -4.24
C SER A 149 -5.19 -0.55 -4.05
N ILE A 150 -6.00 -1.04 -3.12
CA ILE A 150 -6.23 -2.47 -2.87
C ILE A 150 -7.72 -2.73 -2.97
N THR A 151 -8.11 -3.64 -3.86
CA THR A 151 -9.51 -4.01 -4.13
C THR A 151 -9.66 -5.53 -4.14
N LYS A 152 -10.86 -6.04 -3.87
CA LYS A 152 -11.18 -7.47 -4.06
C LYS A 152 -11.14 -7.86 -5.54
#